data_AF-A0AAD1SRI7-F1
#
_entry.id   AF-A0AAD1SRI7-F1
#
_cell.length_a   1.000
_cell.length_b   1.000
_cell.length_c   1.000
_cell.angle_alpha   90.00
_cell.angle_beta   90.00
_cell.angle_gamma   90.00
#
_symmetry.space_group_name_H-M   'P 1'
#
loop_
_entity.id
_entity.type
_entity.pdbx_description
1 polymer ?
#
loop_
_entity_poly.entity_id
_entity_poly.type
_entity_poly.pdbx_seq_one_letter_code
_entity_poly.pdbx_strand_id
1 'polypeptide(L)'
;MDSSCNGVRDKTEFVTIGKFNEMHLLSDYRFLEDAGRLVDCAARDRLLPRQTSNKFLNFMKNRARKHSIDLKILPIGFAKRKMNSTYFHKKEQRFYWHVKFQFPQSEAEYTEKGVPDNKILHKILERYIDPTESDPVIRQRLQIYTSSPSGVKVFMVLDQKKLGLGRYVELDLQKSLLDNLHNKTVIEFPTLCVVLKDFAGDFATCGQASIC
;
A
#
# COMPACT_ATOMS: atom_id res chain seq x y z
N MET A 1 -2.31 36.21 1.44
CA MET A 1 -2.24 34.85 2.00
C MET A 1 -1.48 34.04 0.98
N ASP A 2 -0.17 33.97 1.18
CA ASP A 2 0.76 33.52 0.16
C ASP A 2 0.71 32.00 0.06
N SER A 3 0.11 31.50 -1.01
CA SER A 3 0.20 30.10 -1.39
C SER A 3 1.68 29.78 -1.60
N SER A 4 2.25 28.91 -0.76
CA SER A 4 3.60 28.35 -0.90
C SER A 4 3.70 27.60 -2.24
N CYS A 5 4.01 28.34 -3.31
CA CYS A 5 4.21 27.80 -4.65
C CYS A 5 5.66 27.32 -4.77
N ASN A 6 5.87 26.01 -4.81
CA ASN A 6 7.21 25.43 -4.91
C ASN A 6 7.78 25.47 -6.34
N GLY A 7 7.06 26.06 -7.32
CA GLY A 7 7.46 26.12 -8.73
C GLY A 7 7.50 24.78 -9.47
N VAL A 8 7.14 23.68 -8.79
CA VAL A 8 7.12 22.33 -9.36
C VAL A 8 5.69 22.00 -9.81
N ARG A 9 5.51 21.80 -11.13
CA ARG A 9 4.23 21.38 -11.73
C ARG A 9 3.96 19.91 -11.40
N ASP A 10 2.77 19.59 -10.88
CA ASP A 10 2.31 18.21 -10.80
C ASP A 10 1.97 17.70 -12.21
N LYS A 11 2.78 16.77 -12.72
CA LYS A 11 2.62 16.21 -14.07
C LYS A 11 1.54 15.12 -14.12
N THR A 12 0.96 14.73 -12.99
CA THR A 12 0.09 13.55 -12.86
C THR A 12 -1.29 13.87 -12.26
N GLU A 13 -1.62 15.16 -12.17
CA GLU A 13 -2.90 15.62 -11.66
C GLU A 13 -4.07 15.09 -12.51
N PHE A 14 -5.14 14.64 -11.85
CA PHE A 14 -6.32 14.14 -12.55
C PHE A 14 -7.17 15.29 -13.09
N VAL A 15 -7.43 15.26 -14.40
CA VAL A 15 -8.31 16.22 -15.08
C VAL A 15 -9.54 15.51 -15.61
N THR A 16 -10.72 16.00 -15.22
CA THR A 16 -12.01 15.49 -15.72
C THR A 16 -12.15 15.76 -17.21
N ILE A 17 -12.80 14.85 -17.95
CA ILE A 17 -12.95 14.95 -19.41
C ILE A 17 -13.50 16.31 -19.90
N GLY A 18 -14.46 16.91 -19.18
CA GLY A 18 -15.04 18.21 -19.54
C GLY A 18 -14.10 19.41 -19.39
N LYS A 19 -12.98 19.25 -18.66
CA LYS A 19 -11.92 20.26 -18.50
C LYS A 19 -10.64 19.88 -19.25
N PHE A 20 -10.64 18.72 -19.90
CA PHE A 20 -9.49 18.23 -20.66
C PHE A 20 -9.38 19.04 -21.97
N ASN A 21 -8.24 19.69 -22.15
CA ASN A 21 -7.98 20.56 -23.30
C ASN A 21 -6.64 20.19 -23.95
N GLU A 22 -6.31 20.82 -25.06
CA GLU A 22 -5.09 20.53 -25.82
C GLU A 22 -3.79 20.72 -25.00
N MET A 23 -3.79 21.65 -24.05
CA MET A 23 -2.65 21.84 -23.14
C MET A 23 -2.43 20.65 -22.21
N HIS A 24 -3.50 20.02 -21.72
CA HIS A 24 -3.41 18.79 -20.93
C HIS A 24 -2.91 17.62 -21.80
N LEU A 25 -3.43 17.49 -23.02
CA LEU A 25 -2.98 16.47 -23.97
C LEU A 25 -1.48 16.59 -24.28
N LEU A 26 -1.00 17.80 -24.59
CA LEU A 26 0.42 18.05 -24.85
C LEU A 26 1.30 17.78 -23.62
N SER A 27 0.81 18.14 -22.44
CA SER A 27 1.48 17.83 -21.17
C SER A 27 1.63 16.33 -20.96
N ASP A 28 0.55 15.57 -21.16
CA ASP A 28 0.52 14.11 -21.01
C ASP A 28 1.41 13.42 -22.05
N TYR A 29 1.36 13.89 -23.31
CA TYR A 29 2.22 13.38 -24.37
C TYR A 29 3.70 13.59 -24.05
N ARG A 30 4.10 14.81 -23.64
CA ARG A 30 5.48 15.11 -23.24
C ARG A 30 5.91 14.30 -22.04
N PHE A 31 5.02 14.08 -21.07
CA PHE A 31 5.29 13.23 -19.92
C PHE A 31 5.61 11.79 -20.35
N LEU A 32 4.83 11.22 -21.26
CA LEU A 32 5.10 9.88 -21.81
C LEU A 32 6.40 9.83 -22.62
N GLU A 33 6.70 10.88 -23.39
CA GLU A 33 7.97 10.98 -24.13
C GLU A 33 9.18 11.07 -23.19
N ASP A 34 9.11 11.92 -22.15
CA ASP A 34 10.13 12.06 -21.11
C ASP A 34 10.37 10.72 -20.40
N ALA A 35 9.28 10.01 -20.04
CA ALA A 35 9.36 8.70 -19.41
C ALA A 35 10.01 7.67 -20.36
N GLY A 36 9.63 7.68 -21.64
CA GLY A 36 10.23 6.84 -22.67
C GLY A 36 11.73 7.10 -22.85
N ARG A 37 12.13 8.38 -22.92
CA ARG A 37 13.54 8.81 -22.98
C ARG A 37 14.32 8.35 -21.75
N LEU A 38 13.76 8.48 -20.56
CA LEU A 38 14.40 8.04 -19.32
C LEU A 38 14.65 6.52 -19.32
N VAL A 39 13.66 5.74 -19.75
CA VAL A 39 13.78 4.28 -19.86
C VAL A 39 14.82 3.88 -20.91
N ASP A 40 14.81 4.52 -22.08
CA ASP A 40 15.77 4.27 -23.16
C ASP A 40 17.21 4.62 -22.75
N CYS A 41 17.40 5.77 -22.08
CA CYS A 41 18.68 6.15 -21.49
C CYS A 41 19.16 5.11 -20.47
N ALA A 42 18.30 4.69 -19.54
CA ALA A 42 18.64 3.66 -18.56
C ALA A 42 18.94 2.29 -19.18
N ALA A 43 18.29 1.95 -20.31
CA ALA A 43 18.54 0.70 -21.03
C ALA A 43 19.88 0.70 -21.78
N ARG A 44 20.34 1.86 -22.26
CA ARG A 44 21.63 2.03 -22.96
C ARG A 44 22.81 2.27 -22.02
N ASP A 45 22.55 2.65 -20.77
CA ASP A 45 23.60 2.90 -19.79
C ASP A 45 24.33 1.58 -19.42
N ARG A 46 25.55 1.43 -19.94
CA ARG A 46 26.41 0.26 -19.73
C ARG A 46 27.01 0.20 -18.33
N LEU A 47 26.97 1.29 -17.57
CA LEU A 47 27.45 1.35 -16.19
C LEU A 47 26.38 0.87 -15.21
N LEU A 48 25.10 0.92 -15.60
CA LEU A 48 24.02 0.39 -14.79
C LEU A 48 23.97 -1.14 -14.93
N PRO A 49 23.99 -1.89 -13.81
CA PRO A 49 23.77 -3.31 -13.85
C PRO A 49 22.41 -3.60 -14.49
N ARG A 50 22.40 -4.33 -15.62
CA ARG A 50 21.17 -4.90 -16.19
C ARG A 50 20.43 -5.60 -15.05
N GLN A 51 19.11 -5.42 -14.93
CA GLN A 51 18.30 -6.09 -13.91
C GLN A 51 18.38 -7.61 -14.12
N THR A 52 19.44 -8.22 -13.60
CA THR A 52 19.57 -9.67 -13.51
C THR A 52 18.44 -10.11 -12.61
N SER A 53 17.72 -11.15 -13.03
CA SER A 53 16.69 -11.77 -12.20
C SER A 53 17.36 -12.10 -10.86
N ASN A 54 17.06 -11.30 -9.83
CA ASN A 54 17.70 -11.48 -8.56
C ASN A 54 17.14 -12.78 -7.99
N LYS A 55 17.99 -13.82 -7.92
CA LYS A 55 17.61 -15.16 -7.45
C LYS A 55 16.88 -15.07 -6.10
N PHE A 56 17.26 -14.10 -5.26
CA PHE A 56 16.58 -13.81 -4.00
C PHE A 56 15.14 -13.33 -4.18
N LEU A 57 14.85 -12.45 -5.14
CA LEU A 57 13.49 -11.97 -5.39
C LEU A 57 12.61 -13.06 -5.97
N ASN A 58 13.14 -13.90 -6.86
CA ASN A 58 12.41 -15.07 -7.36
C ASN A 58 12.16 -16.08 -6.23
N PHE A 59 13.13 -16.26 -5.32
CA PHE A 59 12.93 -17.05 -4.12
C PHE A 59 11.78 -16.52 -3.26
N MET A 60 11.74 -15.21 -2.99
CA MET A 60 10.66 -14.56 -2.24
C MET A 60 9.30 -14.77 -2.91
N LYS A 61 9.20 -14.53 -4.23
CA LYS A 61 7.97 -14.76 -5.01
C LYS A 61 7.52 -16.21 -4.98
N ASN A 62 8.44 -17.15 -5.09
CA ASN A 62 8.13 -18.59 -5.04
C ASN A 62 7.62 -18.99 -3.66
N ARG A 63 8.20 -18.44 -2.59
CA ARG A 63 7.75 -18.67 -1.23
C ARG A 63 6.36 -18.10 -0.99
N ALA A 64 6.09 -16.88 -1.45
CA ALA A 64 4.75 -16.28 -1.34
C ALA A 64 3.70 -17.12 -2.08
N ARG A 65 4.02 -17.59 -3.29
CA ARG A 65 3.11 -18.47 -4.07
C ARG A 65 2.77 -19.78 -3.37
N LYS A 66 3.67 -20.34 -2.56
CA LYS A 66 3.37 -21.54 -1.75
C LYS A 66 2.30 -21.29 -0.68
N HIS A 67 2.13 -20.04 -0.26
CA HIS A 67 1.07 -19.60 0.65
C HIS A 67 -0.12 -18.97 -0.10
N SER A 68 -0.22 -19.19 -1.42
CA SER A 68 -1.25 -18.58 -2.28
C SER A 68 -1.27 -17.06 -2.26
N ILE A 69 -0.11 -16.42 -2.02
CA ILE A 69 0.04 -14.96 -2.08
C ILE A 69 0.75 -14.59 -3.39
N ASP A 70 0.15 -13.69 -4.17
CA ASP A 70 0.76 -13.13 -5.37
C ASP A 70 1.63 -11.91 -5.00
N LEU A 71 2.91 -12.17 -4.69
CA LEU A 71 3.87 -11.13 -4.35
C LEU A 71 4.49 -10.48 -5.60
N LYS A 72 4.17 -9.21 -5.83
CA LYS A 72 4.75 -8.38 -6.88
C LYS A 72 5.87 -7.52 -6.31
N ILE A 73 7.00 -7.53 -7.00
CA ILE A 73 8.18 -6.73 -6.64
C ILE A 73 8.32 -5.63 -7.69
N LEU A 74 8.37 -4.39 -7.23
CA LEU A 74 8.58 -3.18 -8.00
C LEU A 74 10.06 -3.01 -8.38
N PRO A 75 10.35 -2.25 -9.45
CA PRO A 75 11.71 -1.87 -9.80
C PRO A 75 12.44 -1.11 -8.69
N ILE A 76 13.78 -1.17 -8.67
CA ILE A 76 14.62 -0.62 -7.59
C ILE A 76 14.49 0.89 -7.37
N GLY A 77 14.07 1.64 -8.39
CA GLY A 77 13.86 3.09 -8.29
C GLY A 77 12.65 3.51 -7.45
N PHE A 78 11.69 2.61 -7.20
CA PHE A 78 10.44 2.96 -6.53
C PHE A 78 10.65 3.19 -5.03
N ALA A 79 10.04 4.25 -4.48
CA ALA A 79 10.10 4.55 -3.05
C ALA A 79 9.59 3.38 -2.20
N LYS A 80 8.48 2.76 -2.61
CA LYS A 80 7.93 1.57 -1.94
C LYS A 80 8.92 0.40 -1.93
N ARG A 81 9.72 0.23 -2.99
CA ARG A 81 10.79 -0.79 -3.04
C ARG A 81 11.92 -0.47 -2.06
N LYS A 82 12.32 0.81 -1.96
CA LYS A 82 13.36 1.26 -1.01
C LYS A 82 12.95 1.11 0.45
N MET A 83 11.66 1.31 0.76
CA MET A 83 11.12 1.19 2.11
C MET A 83 10.89 -0.26 2.55
N ASN A 84 10.76 -1.20 1.60
CA ASN A 84 10.38 -2.56 1.91
C ASN A 84 11.44 -3.27 2.76
N SER A 85 11.04 -3.72 3.95
CA SER A 85 11.85 -4.54 4.84
C SER A 85 11.29 -5.97 5.01
N THR A 86 10.40 -6.41 4.11
CA THR A 86 9.82 -7.76 4.13
C THR A 86 10.88 -8.80 3.80
N TYR A 87 10.97 -9.85 4.60
CA TYR A 87 11.89 -10.97 4.37
C TYR A 87 11.25 -12.31 4.77
N PHE A 88 11.83 -13.39 4.26
CA PHE A 88 11.42 -14.76 4.60
C PHE A 88 12.44 -15.40 5.54
N HIS A 89 11.99 -15.82 6.72
CA HIS A 89 12.85 -16.51 7.67
C HIS A 89 12.94 -17.99 7.34
N LYS A 90 14.12 -18.42 6.85
CA LYS A 90 14.35 -19.81 6.40
C LYS A 90 14.24 -20.87 7.50
N LYS A 91 14.56 -20.58 8.76
CA LYS A 91 14.47 -21.60 9.83
C LYS A 91 13.02 -21.85 10.21
N GLU A 92 12.28 -20.77 10.43
CA GLU A 92 10.86 -20.82 10.82
C GLU A 92 9.88 -21.04 9.64
N GLN A 93 10.40 -21.04 8.40
CA GLN A 93 9.62 -21.18 7.17
C GLN A 93 8.44 -20.19 7.06
N ARG A 94 8.66 -18.94 7.45
CA ARG A 94 7.59 -17.92 7.48
C ARG A 94 8.04 -16.55 7.03
N PHE A 95 7.08 -15.71 6.66
CA PHE A 95 7.32 -14.32 6.32
C PHE A 95 7.29 -13.40 7.53
N TYR A 96 8.19 -12.44 7.48
CA TYR A 96 8.21 -11.26 8.33
C TYR A 96 7.91 -10.07 7.43
N TRP A 97 6.69 -9.57 7.54
CA TRP A 97 6.16 -8.52 6.69
C TRP A 97 6.55 -7.15 7.20
N HIS A 98 6.86 -6.27 6.25
CA HIS A 98 6.69 -4.85 6.44
C HIS A 98 5.19 -4.55 6.30
N VAL A 99 4.59 -3.75 7.17
CA VAL A 99 3.16 -3.41 7.10
C VAL A 99 3.02 -1.91 7.29
N LYS A 100 2.36 -1.24 6.35
CA LYS A 100 2.01 0.17 6.48
C LYS A 100 0.58 0.28 7.00
N PHE A 101 0.37 1.03 8.07
CA PHE A 101 -0.94 1.37 8.59
C PHE A 101 -1.30 2.81 8.23
N GLN A 102 -2.52 3.01 7.77
CA GLN A 102 -3.10 4.32 7.49
C GLN A 102 -4.36 4.46 8.31
N PHE A 103 -4.48 5.61 8.98
CA PHE A 103 -5.60 5.98 9.82
C PHE A 103 -6.22 7.26 9.24
N PRO A 104 -7.13 7.15 8.25
CA PRO A 104 -7.65 8.30 7.53
C PRO A 104 -8.32 9.33 8.43
N GLN A 105 -9.04 8.90 9.47
CA GLN A 105 -9.76 9.79 10.38
C GLN A 105 -8.82 10.66 11.24
N SER A 106 -7.57 10.24 11.44
CA SER A 106 -6.56 11.00 12.18
C SER A 106 -5.44 11.54 11.27
N GLU A 107 -5.57 11.36 9.95
CA GLU A 107 -4.52 11.65 8.96
C GLU A 107 -3.13 11.11 9.36
N ALA A 108 -3.11 9.95 10.02
CA ALA A 108 -1.90 9.37 10.59
C ALA A 108 -1.45 8.15 9.80
N GLU A 109 -0.14 8.03 9.61
CA GLU A 109 0.49 6.87 8.97
C GLU A 109 1.55 6.28 9.89
N TYR A 110 1.53 4.96 10.02
CA TYR A 110 2.50 4.21 10.79
C TYR A 110 3.07 3.06 9.96
N THR A 111 4.24 2.59 10.34
CA THR A 111 4.90 1.47 9.66
C THR A 111 5.45 0.52 10.69
N GLU A 112 5.06 -0.75 10.61
CA GLU A 112 5.58 -1.82 11.43
C GLU A 112 6.47 -2.73 10.58
N LYS A 113 7.68 -3.01 11.08
CA LYS A 113 8.65 -3.86 10.40
C LYS A 113 8.74 -5.20 11.14
N GLY A 114 8.83 -6.29 10.39
CA GLY A 114 9.06 -7.61 10.96
C GLY A 114 7.82 -8.21 11.61
N VAL A 115 6.64 -7.95 11.06
CA VAL A 115 5.38 -8.55 11.54
C VAL A 115 5.32 -10.00 11.07
N PRO A 116 5.30 -11.00 11.97
CA PRO A 116 5.23 -12.39 11.55
C PRO A 116 3.85 -12.70 10.95
N ASP A 117 3.84 -13.49 9.88
CA ASP A 117 2.64 -13.81 9.10
C ASP A 117 1.54 -14.55 9.89
N ASN A 118 1.91 -15.36 10.88
CA ASN A 118 0.97 -16.08 11.75
C ASN A 118 0.31 -15.21 12.83
N LYS A 119 0.73 -13.95 13.00
CA LYS A 119 0.17 -13.07 14.03
C LYS A 119 -1.25 -12.64 13.65
N ILE A 120 -2.16 -12.70 14.62
CA ILE A 120 -3.55 -12.27 14.48
C ILE A 120 -3.61 -10.77 14.24
N LEU A 121 -4.43 -10.33 13.28
CA LEU A 121 -4.52 -8.93 12.88
C LEU A 121 -4.94 -8.01 14.04
N HIS A 122 -5.90 -8.42 14.86
CA HIS A 122 -6.28 -7.71 16.09
C HIS A 122 -5.07 -7.42 16.99
N LYS A 123 -4.25 -8.44 17.29
CA LYS A 123 -3.04 -8.31 18.13
C LYS A 123 -1.94 -7.43 17.55
N ILE A 124 -1.99 -7.16 16.25
CA ILE A 124 -1.08 -6.20 15.62
C ILE A 124 -1.58 -4.78 15.90
N LEU A 125 -2.89 -4.55 15.80
CA LEU A 125 -3.54 -3.26 15.99
C LEU A 125 -3.66 -2.83 17.45
N GLU A 126 -3.67 -3.77 18.39
CA GLU A 126 -3.63 -3.54 19.84
C GLU A 126 -2.59 -2.48 20.21
N ARG A 127 -1.38 -2.53 19.63
CA ARG A 127 -0.29 -1.56 19.87
C ARG A 127 -0.59 -0.11 19.46
N TYR A 128 -1.65 0.11 18.68
CA TYR A 128 -2.05 1.41 18.15
C TYR A 128 -3.37 1.90 18.71
N ILE A 129 -4.31 0.98 18.99
CA ILE A 129 -5.68 1.32 19.36
C ILE A 129 -5.90 1.13 20.86
N ASP A 130 -5.15 0.23 21.53
CA ASP A 130 -5.42 -0.08 22.93
C ASP A 130 -5.12 1.12 23.84
N PRO A 131 -6.02 1.43 24.80
CA PRO A 131 -5.81 2.51 25.76
C PRO A 131 -4.55 2.36 26.62
N THR A 132 -4.11 1.12 26.87
CA THR A 132 -3.06 0.80 27.86
C THR A 132 -1.72 0.45 27.22
N GLU A 133 -1.73 -0.28 26.11
CA GLU A 133 -0.51 -0.79 25.45
C GLU A 133 0.04 0.19 24.39
N SER A 134 -0.76 1.16 23.95
CA SER A 134 -0.33 2.13 22.94
C SER A 134 0.55 3.22 23.54
N ASP A 135 1.57 3.63 22.80
CA ASP A 135 2.42 4.77 23.15
C ASP A 135 1.54 6.03 23.39
N PRO A 136 1.76 6.81 24.46
CA PRO A 136 0.97 8.01 24.77
C PRO A 136 0.84 9.00 23.60
N VAL A 137 1.88 9.14 22.77
CA VAL A 137 1.90 10.03 21.61
C VAL A 137 1.02 9.47 20.49
N ILE A 138 1.08 8.16 20.26
CA ILE A 138 0.23 7.47 19.27
C ILE A 138 -1.23 7.54 19.72
N ARG A 139 -1.49 7.28 21.00
CA ARG A 139 -2.82 7.36 21.61
C ARG A 139 -3.43 8.74 21.49
N GLN A 140 -2.65 9.81 21.68
CA GLN A 140 -3.13 11.17 21.49
C GLN A 140 -3.52 11.44 20.02
N ARG A 141 -2.69 10.99 19.06
CA ARG A 141 -3.00 11.13 17.63
C ARG A 141 -4.19 10.29 17.17
N LEU A 142 -4.34 9.09 17.74
CA LEU A 142 -5.40 8.14 17.42
C LEU A 142 -6.57 8.18 18.42
N GLN A 143 -6.74 9.29 19.15
CA GLN A 143 -7.74 9.41 20.22
C GLN A 143 -9.16 9.09 19.74
N ILE A 144 -9.48 9.42 18.50
CA ILE A 144 -10.78 9.14 17.86
C ILE A 144 -11.03 7.62 17.79
N TYR A 145 -9.99 6.82 17.55
CA TYR A 145 -10.08 5.36 17.48
C TYR A 145 -10.14 4.71 18.86
N THR A 146 -9.41 5.25 19.85
CA THR A 146 -9.41 4.74 21.22
C THR A 146 -10.70 5.10 21.98
N SER A 147 -11.30 6.25 21.67
CA SER A 147 -12.48 6.75 22.39
C SER A 147 -13.81 6.28 21.78
N SER A 148 -13.80 5.77 20.54
CA SER A 148 -15.03 5.36 19.86
C SER A 148 -15.47 3.94 20.30
N PRO A 149 -16.74 3.77 20.72
CA PRO A 149 -17.28 2.47 21.10
C PRO A 149 -17.60 1.57 19.88
N SER A 150 -17.69 2.14 18.67
CA SER A 150 -18.12 1.42 17.47
C SER A 150 -17.11 0.37 17.00
N GLY A 151 -15.86 0.42 17.48
CA GLY A 151 -14.78 -0.46 17.04
C GLY A 151 -14.31 -0.16 15.62
N VAL A 152 -13.39 -0.98 15.12
CA VAL A 152 -12.70 -0.75 13.83
C VAL A 152 -12.95 -1.84 12.80
N LYS A 153 -12.83 -1.46 11.53
CA LYS A 153 -12.70 -2.33 10.37
C LYS A 153 -11.36 -2.06 9.70
N VAL A 154 -10.78 -3.09 9.09
CA VAL A 154 -9.48 -2.98 8.41
C VAL A 154 -9.65 -3.37 6.97
N PHE A 155 -9.08 -2.56 6.09
CA PHE A 155 -9.09 -2.78 4.66
C PHE A 155 -7.66 -2.83 4.13
N MET A 156 -7.36 -3.79 3.26
CA MET A 156 -6.13 -3.78 2.47
C MET A 156 -6.33 -2.88 1.25
N VAL A 157 -5.44 -1.91 1.06
CA VAL A 157 -5.43 -1.04 -0.13
C VAL A 157 -4.87 -1.82 -1.32
N LEU A 158 -5.63 -1.88 -2.41
CA LEU A 158 -5.18 -2.45 -3.67
C LEU A 158 -4.55 -1.35 -4.54
N ASP A 159 -3.25 -1.43 -4.79
CA ASP A 159 -2.52 -0.49 -5.67
C ASP A 159 -2.96 -0.59 -7.15
N GLN A 160 -3.71 -1.62 -7.54
CA GLN A 160 -4.14 -1.81 -8.92
C GLN A 160 -5.43 -1.02 -9.21
N LYS A 161 -5.31 0.10 -9.93
CA LYS A 161 -6.44 0.76 -10.62
C LYS A 161 -6.88 -0.10 -11.82
N LYS A 162 -7.42 -1.30 -11.59
CA LYS A 162 -8.18 -2.01 -12.62
C LYS A 162 -9.59 -1.44 -12.63
N LEU A 163 -10.07 -1.03 -13.80
CA LEU A 163 -11.43 -0.53 -14.02
C LEU A 163 -12.43 -1.56 -13.46
N GLY A 164 -13.25 -1.16 -12.49
CA GLY A 164 -14.29 -2.00 -11.90
C GLY A 164 -13.90 -2.83 -10.66
N LEU A 165 -12.63 -2.87 -10.23
CA LEU A 165 -12.26 -3.54 -8.97
C LEU A 165 -12.18 -2.51 -7.82
N GLY A 166 -12.75 -2.85 -6.67
CA GLY A 166 -12.68 -1.97 -5.50
C GLY A 166 -11.26 -1.70 -5.03
N ARG A 167 -11.03 -0.46 -4.60
CA ARG A 167 -9.72 0.00 -4.10
C ARG A 167 -9.34 -0.64 -2.75
N TYR A 168 -10.31 -1.26 -2.08
CA TYR A 168 -10.19 -1.73 -0.71
C TYR A 168 -10.76 -3.15 -0.60
N VAL A 169 -10.08 -4.01 0.16
CA VAL A 169 -10.55 -5.35 0.50
C VAL A 169 -10.63 -5.48 2.01
N GLU A 170 -11.80 -5.78 2.55
CA GLU A 170 -11.98 -5.98 3.99
C GLU A 170 -11.15 -7.17 4.48
N LEU A 171 -10.46 -6.98 5.59
CA LEU A 171 -9.69 -7.99 6.30
C LEU A 171 -10.41 -8.38 7.60
N ASP A 172 -10.23 -9.64 7.98
CA ASP A 172 -10.80 -10.20 9.21
C ASP A 172 -9.81 -10.03 10.37
N LEU A 173 -10.25 -9.33 11.41
CA LEU A 173 -9.44 -9.04 12.61
C LEU A 173 -9.07 -10.29 13.40
N GLN A 174 -9.88 -11.35 13.33
CA GLN A 174 -9.68 -12.59 14.09
C GLN A 174 -8.73 -13.57 13.40
N LYS A 175 -8.43 -13.33 12.12
CA LYS A 175 -7.53 -14.18 11.33
C LYS A 175 -6.09 -13.70 11.40
N SER A 176 -5.17 -14.62 11.12
CA SER A 176 -3.76 -14.27 10.98
C SER A 176 -3.52 -13.34 9.78
N LEU A 177 -2.39 -12.64 9.76
CA LEU A 177 -1.98 -11.86 8.60
C LEU A 177 -1.86 -12.76 7.34
N LEU A 178 -1.35 -13.99 7.50
CA LEU A 178 -1.21 -14.97 6.43
C LEU A 178 -2.57 -15.33 5.80
N ASP A 179 -3.55 -15.69 6.62
CA ASP A 179 -4.90 -16.07 6.16
C ASP A 179 -5.60 -14.89 5.49
N ASN A 180 -5.39 -13.68 6.03
CA ASN A 180 -5.90 -12.46 5.44
C ASN A 180 -5.27 -12.17 4.08
N LEU A 181 -3.98 -12.43 3.89
CA LEU A 181 -3.29 -12.22 2.61
C LEU A 181 -3.48 -13.38 1.62
N HIS A 182 -4.06 -14.51 2.05
CA HIS A 182 -4.33 -15.65 1.20
C HIS A 182 -5.19 -15.27 -0.01
N ASN A 183 -4.79 -15.74 -1.19
CA ASN A 183 -5.38 -15.43 -2.50
C ASN A 183 -5.40 -13.93 -2.84
N LYS A 184 -4.53 -13.10 -2.24
CA LYS A 184 -4.41 -11.67 -2.54
C LYS A 184 -3.09 -11.34 -3.20
N THR A 185 -3.11 -10.25 -3.98
CA THR A 185 -1.90 -9.68 -4.57
C THR A 185 -1.32 -8.62 -3.64
N VAL A 186 -0.07 -8.80 -3.24
CA VAL A 186 0.70 -7.83 -2.43
C VAL A 186 1.79 -7.22 -3.30
N ILE A 187 1.85 -5.90 -3.40
CA ILE A 187 2.92 -5.19 -4.10
C ILE A 187 3.92 -4.68 -3.06
N GLU A 188 5.12 -5.25 -3.03
CA GLU A 188 6.18 -5.10 -2.00
C GLU A 188 5.76 -5.52 -0.59
N PHE A 189 4.78 -4.82 -0.03
CA PHE A 189 4.24 -4.99 1.31
C PHE A 189 2.79 -4.49 1.39
N PRO A 190 1.95 -5.06 2.28
CA PRO A 190 0.56 -4.63 2.43
C PRO A 190 0.47 -3.23 3.04
N THR A 191 -0.49 -2.46 2.55
CA THR A 191 -0.93 -1.20 3.16
C THR A 191 -2.33 -1.40 3.69
N LEU A 192 -2.50 -1.23 4.99
CA LEU A 192 -3.73 -1.49 5.73
C LEU A 192 -4.34 -0.16 6.17
N CYS A 193 -5.56 0.08 5.73
CA CYS A 193 -6.38 1.21 6.10
C CYS A 193 -7.27 0.81 7.27
N VAL A 194 -7.11 1.47 8.41
CA VAL A 194 -7.88 1.23 9.63
C VAL A 194 -8.93 2.33 9.74
N VAL A 195 -10.20 1.94 9.74
CA VAL A 195 -11.33 2.87 9.78
C VAL A 195 -12.30 2.49 10.88
N LEU A 196 -12.95 3.49 11.47
CA LEU A 196 -14.05 3.27 12.39
C LEU A 196 -15.24 2.69 11.64
N LYS A 197 -16.02 1.81 12.29
CA LYS A 197 -17.18 1.16 11.66
C LYS A 197 -18.20 2.17 11.12
N ASP A 198 -18.35 3.32 11.79
CA ASP A 198 -19.28 4.38 11.39
C ASP A 198 -18.95 4.96 10.00
N PHE A 199 -17.68 4.91 9.59
CA PHE A 199 -17.18 5.42 8.31
C PHE A 199 -16.87 4.30 7.31
N ALA A 200 -17.13 3.04 7.65
CA ALA A 200 -16.75 1.92 6.79
C ALA A 200 -17.57 1.84 5.49
N GLY A 201 -18.76 2.44 5.45
CA GLY A 201 -19.63 2.47 4.27
C GLY A 201 -18.93 3.04 3.04
N ASP A 202 -18.20 4.15 3.20
CA ASP A 202 -17.52 4.84 2.08
C ASP A 202 -16.39 3.99 1.46
N PHE A 203 -15.76 3.13 2.27
CA PHE A 203 -14.68 2.24 1.83
C PHE A 203 -15.20 0.93 1.24
N ALA A 204 -16.34 0.44 1.72
CA ALA A 204 -16.98 -0.79 1.23
C ALA A 204 -17.65 -0.61 -0.15
N THR A 205 -18.30 0.53 -0.38
CA THR A 205 -19.02 0.81 -1.65
C THR A 205 -18.08 0.89 -2.86
N CYS A 206 -16.79 1.12 -2.65
CA CYS A 206 -15.81 1.09 -3.73
C CYS A 206 -15.66 -0.32 -4.38
N GLY A 207 -16.08 -1.40 -3.69
CA GLY A 207 -16.01 -2.79 -4.17
C GLY A 207 -17.25 -3.32 -4.89
N GLN A 208 -18.35 -2.57 -4.93
CA GLN A 208 -19.58 -2.98 -5.59
C GLN A 208 -19.87 -2.08 -6.80
N ALA A 209 -19.03 -2.18 -7.84
CA ALA A 209 -19.50 -1.85 -9.18
C ALA A 209 -20.33 -3.03 -9.66
N SER A 210 -21.65 -2.92 -9.47
CA SER A 210 -22.65 -3.82 -10.05
C SER A 210 -22.34 -4.03 -11.53
N ILE A 211 -22.16 -5.29 -11.91
CA ILE A 211 -22.17 -5.72 -13.30
C ILE A 211 -23.62 -5.55 -13.75
N CYS A 212 -23.87 -4.56 -14.61
CA CYS A 212 -25.02 -4.51 -15.50
C CYS A 212 -24.49 -4.62 -16.94
#